data_AF-A0A2R5FXH8-F1
#
_entry.id   AF-A0A2R5FXH8-F1
#
_cell.length_a   1.000
_cell.length_b   1.000
_cell.length_c   1.000
_cell.angle_alpha   90.00
_cell.angle_beta   90.00
_cell.angle_gamma   90.00
#
_symmetry.space_group_name_H-M   'P 1'
#
loop_
_entity.id
_entity.type
_entity.pdbx_description
1 polymer ?
#
loop_
_entity_poly.entity_id
_entity_poly.type
_entity_poly.pdbx_seq_one_letter_code
_entity_poly.pdbx_strand_id
1 'polypeptide(L)'
;MTKHGGYRRVRDLLSAKKVVDTLPIELRAHITKPSQTRFLLRLVKTPDKLQEVVAIAAKEKPFPTAADFAQAVQLVAQTTGKTTKSEESQTQLCNSVTVSSQLHPRYGEEGVIEADAPNNSQQIVTFSDSERLLVNNADLDAAIVSPDRTYPKEYTEAIAALKEQHKLELECLEQELRIGLQAEVKARAEAQVSEQIQSLQNLYRQQKEENIQLQQRLDEMESLRQLETENQQLKERIRDLENAFEPHQLQDWGNTYTKQGAKALNKKVQQALEKTIDLRTLAAEPPKENATECLRLMGMALKNLSIAMNNTQALEAAAIILGTSPTLSAIATRTEQLQLLPQAVKEIRQVLARIEFTWLDFWAVAEKYEVIKPDYWAELTTQETDLITQARKDSEQLTVNT
;
A
#
# COMPACT_ATOMS: atom_id res chain seq x y z
N MET A 1 17.47 0.14 -11.64
CA MET A 1 17.67 0.13 -10.17
C MET A 1 18.39 -1.16 -9.78
N THR A 2 19.70 -1.10 -9.51
CA THR A 2 20.53 -2.29 -9.24
C THR A 2 20.23 -2.87 -7.84
N LYS A 3 19.88 -4.16 -7.78
CA LYS A 3 19.42 -4.91 -6.58
C LYS A 3 20.40 -4.93 -5.39
N HIS A 4 21.59 -4.33 -5.49
CA HIS A 4 22.62 -4.31 -4.44
C HIS A 4 22.91 -2.92 -3.85
N GLY A 5 22.35 -1.84 -4.42
CA GLY A 5 22.52 -0.48 -3.90
C GLY A 5 21.67 -0.19 -2.66
N GLY A 6 20.51 -0.83 -2.53
CA GLY A 6 19.58 -0.63 -1.41
C GLY A 6 20.10 -1.19 -0.08
N TYR A 7 20.62 -2.42 -0.08
CA TYR A 7 21.12 -3.07 1.14
C TYR A 7 22.30 -2.33 1.80
N ARG A 8 23.21 -1.76 1.00
CA ARG A 8 24.31 -0.94 1.53
C ARG A 8 23.80 0.35 2.19
N ARG A 9 22.79 1.01 1.59
CA ARG A 9 22.17 2.22 2.16
C ARG A 9 21.46 1.93 3.49
N VAL A 10 20.71 0.83 3.58
CA VAL A 10 20.02 0.44 4.82
C VAL A 10 21.02 0.14 5.94
N ARG A 11 22.11 -0.58 5.63
CA ARG A 11 23.17 -0.87 6.62
C ARG A 11 23.87 0.41 7.10
N ASP A 12 24.21 1.32 6.19
CA ASP A 12 24.87 2.60 6.51
C ASP A 12 23.96 3.49 7.40
N LEU A 13 22.65 3.51 7.15
CA LEU A 13 21.68 4.24 7.96
C LEU A 13 21.52 3.65 9.36
N LEU A 14 21.43 2.32 9.48
CA LEU A 14 21.36 1.65 10.78
C LEU A 14 22.63 1.86 11.60
N SER A 15 23.80 1.83 10.94
CA SER A 15 25.06 2.12 11.61
C SER A 15 25.17 3.57 12.06
N ALA A 16 24.73 4.53 11.23
CA ALA A 16 24.73 5.93 11.60
C ALA A 16 23.81 6.21 12.79
N LYS A 17 22.63 5.58 12.82
CA LYS A 17 21.69 5.67 13.93
C LYS A 17 22.33 5.23 15.26
N LYS A 18 23.04 4.09 15.26
CA LYS A 18 23.74 3.59 16.46
C LYS A 18 24.77 4.58 17.01
N VAL A 19 25.54 5.22 16.13
CA VAL A 19 26.56 6.21 16.52
C VAL A 19 25.91 7.50 17.07
N VAL A 20 24.85 7.98 16.40
CA VAL A 20 24.12 9.20 16.81
C VAL A 20 23.39 8.99 18.13
N ASP A 21 22.79 7.81 18.36
CA ASP A 21 22.07 7.50 19.59
C ASP A 21 23.02 7.44 20.81
N THR A 22 24.27 7.01 20.62
CA THR A 22 25.30 7.01 21.68
C THR A 22 25.92 8.38 21.97
N LEU A 23 25.66 9.40 21.14
CA LEU A 23 26.17 10.75 21.33
C LEU A 23 25.21 11.61 22.18
N PRO A 24 25.75 12.51 23.03
CA PRO A 24 24.96 13.55 23.68
C PRO A 24 24.37 14.51 22.64
N ILE A 25 23.22 15.08 22.96
CA ILE A 25 22.36 15.84 22.02
C ILE A 25 23.12 16.97 21.30
N GLU A 26 24.05 17.62 22.01
CA GLU A 26 24.86 18.73 21.52
C GLU A 26 25.78 18.33 20.36
N LEU A 27 26.32 17.10 20.39
CA LEU A 27 27.29 16.62 19.40
C LEU A 27 26.65 15.94 18.19
N ARG A 28 25.34 15.65 18.24
CA ARG A 28 24.60 15.01 17.13
C ARG A 28 24.53 15.92 15.90
N ALA A 29 24.47 17.23 16.10
CA ALA A 29 24.35 18.21 15.02
C ALA A 29 25.57 18.25 14.08
N HIS A 30 26.74 17.76 14.52
CA HIS A 30 27.97 17.73 13.73
C HIS A 30 28.04 16.54 12.74
N ILE A 31 27.13 15.56 12.84
CA ILE A 31 27.04 14.43 11.91
C ILE A 31 25.88 14.68 10.94
N THR A 32 26.21 15.08 9.71
CA THR A 32 25.22 15.45 8.68
C THR A 32 24.94 14.34 7.68
N LYS A 33 25.85 13.38 7.50
CA LYS A 33 25.72 12.29 6.54
C LYS A 33 26.02 10.93 7.18
N PRO A 34 25.24 9.88 6.86
CA PRO A 34 25.45 8.55 7.44
C PRO A 34 26.83 7.96 7.10
N SER A 35 27.41 8.35 5.95
CA SER A 35 28.75 7.91 5.53
C SER A 35 29.89 8.40 6.44
N GLN A 36 29.71 9.50 7.20
CA GLN A 36 30.70 10.01 8.15
C GLN A 36 30.90 9.08 9.36
N THR A 37 29.88 8.30 9.70
CA THR A 37 29.84 7.49 10.94
C THR A 37 30.64 6.20 10.88
N ARG A 38 31.14 5.81 9.70
CA ARG A 38 31.81 4.52 9.48
C ARG A 38 33.03 4.28 10.37
N PHE A 39 33.84 5.31 10.61
CA PHE A 39 35.03 5.23 11.46
C PHE A 39 34.69 5.29 12.95
N LEU A 40 33.54 5.89 13.31
CA LEU A 40 33.05 6.03 14.68
C LEU A 40 32.39 4.76 15.21
N LEU A 41 31.92 3.87 14.33
CA LEU A 41 31.26 2.62 14.71
C LEU A 41 32.08 1.73 15.65
N ARG A 42 33.41 1.76 15.51
CA ARG A 42 34.31 0.97 16.37
C ARG A 42 34.33 1.48 17.81
N LEU A 43 33.97 2.75 18.02
CA LEU A 43 33.98 3.42 19.31
C LEU A 43 32.60 3.44 19.98
N VAL A 44 31.57 2.88 19.36
CA VAL A 44 30.20 2.79 19.95
C VAL A 44 30.20 2.00 21.26
N LYS A 45 31.14 1.06 21.43
CA LYS A 45 31.34 0.30 22.68
C LYS A 45 32.07 1.10 23.77
N THR A 46 32.61 2.28 23.44
CA THR A 46 33.39 3.15 24.33
C THR A 46 32.89 4.59 24.15
N PRO A 47 31.75 4.95 24.77
CA PRO A 47 31.06 6.22 24.51
C PRO A 47 31.93 7.44 24.83
N ASP A 48 32.77 7.36 25.86
CA ASP A 48 33.65 8.47 26.26
C ASP A 48 34.65 8.83 25.15
N LYS A 49 35.29 7.82 24.55
CA LYS A 49 36.21 8.00 23.42
C LYS A 49 35.50 8.48 22.17
N LEU A 50 34.26 8.04 21.96
CA LEU A 50 33.44 8.47 20.84
C LEU A 50 33.09 9.96 20.96
N GLN A 51 32.77 10.42 22.17
CA GLN A 51 32.50 11.83 22.46
C GLN A 51 33.76 12.69 22.26
N GLU A 52 34.91 12.25 22.78
CA GLU A 52 36.20 12.93 22.60
C GLU A 52 36.56 13.08 21.11
N VAL A 53 36.42 12.01 20.33
CA VAL A 53 36.71 12.05 18.88
C VAL A 53 35.81 13.03 18.14
N VAL A 54 34.51 13.06 18.47
CA VAL A 54 33.57 13.98 17.82
C VAL A 54 33.81 15.43 18.26
N ALA A 55 34.16 15.66 19.53
CA ALA A 55 34.50 16.98 20.03
C ALA A 55 35.81 17.52 19.43
N ILE A 56 36.83 16.67 19.25
CA ILE A 56 38.10 17.03 18.59
C ILE A 56 37.84 17.42 17.13
N ALA A 57 37.09 16.59 16.39
CA ALA A 57 36.77 16.88 15.00
C ALA A 57 35.89 18.14 14.83
N ALA A 58 34.94 18.38 15.75
CA ALA A 58 34.07 19.55 15.73
C ALA A 58 34.80 20.86 16.09
N LYS A 59 35.86 20.79 16.91
CA LYS A 59 36.72 21.94 17.22
C LYS A 59 37.54 22.40 16.03
N GLU A 60 37.99 21.47 15.18
CA GLU A 60 38.76 21.80 13.98
C GLU A 60 37.86 22.31 12.84
N LYS A 61 36.68 21.72 12.68
CA LYS A 61 35.70 22.14 11.67
C LYS A 61 34.28 22.01 12.23
N PRO A 62 33.40 23.02 12.06
CA PRO A 62 32.02 22.96 12.55
C PRO A 62 31.19 21.84 11.90
N PHE A 63 31.56 21.43 10.68
CA PHE A 63 30.96 20.30 9.95
C PHE A 63 32.06 19.35 9.45
N PRO A 64 32.53 18.41 10.28
CA PRO A 64 33.62 17.51 9.95
C PRO A 64 33.25 16.47 8.87
N THR A 65 34.23 16.15 8.02
CA THR A 65 34.12 15.15 6.96
C THR A 65 34.52 13.77 7.48
N ALA A 66 34.22 12.70 6.73
CA ALA A 66 34.60 11.33 7.11
C ALA A 66 36.11 11.15 7.36
N ALA A 67 36.95 11.90 6.65
CA ALA A 67 38.41 11.88 6.83
C ALA A 67 38.84 12.58 8.13
N ASP A 68 38.19 13.68 8.50
CA ASP A 68 38.47 14.42 9.73
C ASP A 68 38.16 13.54 10.96
N PHE A 69 37.06 12.79 10.93
CA PHE A 69 36.75 11.78 11.96
C PHE A 69 37.77 10.64 11.99
N ALA A 70 38.27 10.18 10.84
CA ALA A 70 39.28 9.11 10.80
C ALA A 70 40.61 9.54 11.44
N GLN A 71 41.01 10.80 11.25
CA GLN A 71 42.21 11.38 11.89
C GLN A 71 42.05 11.49 13.40
N ALA A 72 40.90 12.00 13.87
CA ALA A 72 40.61 12.10 15.30
C ALA A 72 40.59 10.72 16.01
N VAL A 73 40.08 9.67 15.35
CA VAL A 73 40.12 8.29 15.89
C VAL A 73 41.56 7.78 16.06
N GLN A 74 42.47 8.12 15.16
CA GLN A 74 43.88 7.69 15.26
C GLN A 74 44.61 8.37 16.42
N LEU A 75 44.31 9.65 16.67
CA LEU A 75 44.89 10.40 17.80
C LEU A 75 44.48 9.79 19.15
N VAL A 76 43.22 9.38 19.28
CA VAL A 76 42.70 8.77 20.52
C VAL A 76 43.17 7.31 20.73
N ALA A 77 43.62 6.62 19.67
CA ALA A 77 44.08 5.24 19.75
C ALA A 77 45.57 5.08 20.17
N GLN A 78 46.42 6.08 19.94
CA GLN A 78 47.87 5.99 20.17
C GLN A 78 48.31 6.13 21.65
N THR A 79 47.39 6.44 22.56
CA THR A 79 47.71 6.71 23.98
C THR A 79 47.89 5.45 24.86
N THR A 80 48.04 4.26 24.28
CA THR A 80 48.16 3.00 25.05
C THR A 80 49.28 2.06 24.55
N GLY A 81 50.49 2.20 25.11
CA GLY A 81 51.61 1.25 24.94
C GLY A 81 52.29 0.95 26.29
N LYS A 82 51.95 -0.17 26.94
CA LYS A 82 52.73 -1.41 27.13
C LYS A 82 54.15 -1.25 27.72
N THR A 83 54.32 -1.68 28.96
CA THR A 83 55.58 -2.15 29.55
C THR A 83 55.35 -3.48 30.26
N THR A 84 55.98 -4.56 29.78
CA THR A 84 56.14 -5.82 30.52
C THR A 84 57.57 -6.29 30.33
N LYS A 85 58.36 -6.24 31.39
CA LYS A 85 59.69 -6.84 31.51
C LYS A 85 59.53 -8.32 31.87
N SER A 86 60.31 -9.18 31.23
CA SER A 86 60.44 -10.61 31.56
C SER A 86 61.68 -10.79 32.40
N GLU A 87 61.55 -11.41 33.57
CA GLU A 87 62.65 -11.89 34.42
C GLU A 87 62.82 -13.40 34.21
N GLU A 88 64.04 -13.82 33.85
CA GLU A 88 64.46 -15.21 33.73
C GLU A 88 64.72 -15.81 35.12
N SER A 89 64.23 -17.03 35.37
CA SER A 89 64.58 -17.80 36.58
C SER A 89 65.35 -19.06 36.18
N GLN A 90 66.55 -19.17 36.76
CA GLN A 90 67.39 -20.36 36.83
C GLN A 90 66.69 -21.45 37.66
N THR A 91 66.90 -22.73 37.35
CA THR A 91 67.26 -23.76 38.36
C THR A 91 67.75 -25.05 37.68
N GLN A 92 68.97 -25.45 38.02
CA GLN A 92 69.54 -26.77 37.75
C GLN A 92 69.06 -27.74 38.85
N LEU A 93 68.51 -28.89 38.47
CA LEU A 93 68.18 -30.01 39.35
C LEU A 93 68.74 -31.29 38.72
N CYS A 94 70.03 -31.58 38.96
CA CYS A 94 70.67 -32.81 38.49
C CYS A 94 70.24 -34.00 39.38
N ASN A 95 69.17 -34.70 39.00
CA ASN A 95 68.84 -36.01 39.55
C ASN A 95 69.30 -37.08 38.54
N SER A 96 70.22 -37.96 38.96
CA SER A 96 70.57 -39.16 38.21
C SER A 96 69.42 -40.18 38.32
N VAL A 97 69.01 -40.78 37.20
CA VAL A 97 67.87 -41.71 37.10
C VAL A 97 68.27 -42.93 36.26
N THR A 98 67.78 -44.10 36.65
CA THR A 98 68.07 -45.39 35.98
C THR A 98 66.84 -45.89 35.24
N VAL A 99 67.02 -46.45 34.04
CA VAL A 99 65.92 -47.06 33.29
C VAL A 99 65.56 -48.43 33.89
N SER A 100 64.40 -48.52 34.52
CA SER A 100 63.91 -49.69 35.28
C SER A 100 63.04 -50.65 34.46
N SER A 101 62.61 -50.25 33.26
CA SER A 101 61.75 -51.05 32.39
C SER A 101 62.53 -52.05 31.54
N GLN A 102 62.28 -53.35 31.75
CA GLN A 102 62.92 -54.45 31.02
C GLN A 102 62.59 -54.48 29.52
N LEU A 103 61.53 -53.76 29.11
CA LEU A 103 61.12 -53.64 27.72
C LEU A 103 61.81 -52.46 27.00
N HIS A 104 62.49 -51.59 27.76
CA HIS A 104 63.18 -50.43 27.19
C HIS A 104 64.55 -50.85 26.62
N PRO A 105 64.96 -50.38 25.43
CA PRO A 105 66.22 -50.77 24.78
C PRO A 105 67.48 -50.51 25.62
N ARG A 106 67.41 -49.51 26.52
CA ARG A 106 68.49 -49.07 27.42
C ARG A 106 68.26 -49.50 28.87
N TYR A 107 67.61 -50.64 29.10
CA TYR A 107 67.34 -51.16 30.45
C TYR A 107 68.63 -51.30 31.27
N GLY A 108 68.63 -50.75 32.49
CA GLY A 108 69.77 -50.79 33.40
C GLY A 108 70.83 -49.70 33.18
N GLU A 109 70.65 -48.81 32.20
CA GLU A 109 71.54 -47.66 32.00
C GLU A 109 71.14 -46.49 32.89
N GLU A 110 72.15 -45.80 33.44
CA GLU A 110 72.01 -44.58 34.24
C GLU A 110 72.14 -43.34 33.35
N GLY A 111 71.30 -42.33 33.60
CA GLY A 111 71.34 -41.04 32.92
C GLY A 111 71.02 -39.88 33.85
N VAL A 112 71.24 -38.66 33.38
CA VAL A 112 71.01 -37.42 34.14
C VAL A 112 69.89 -36.61 33.50
N ILE A 113 68.94 -36.13 34.31
CA ILE A 113 67.91 -35.19 33.87
C ILE A 113 68.48 -33.78 34.01
N GLU A 114 68.72 -33.11 32.89
CA GLU A 114 69.28 -31.75 32.86
C GLU A 114 68.22 -30.67 32.56
N ALA A 115 67.03 -31.06 32.09
CA ALA A 115 66.00 -30.15 31.61
C ALA A 115 64.61 -30.47 32.18
N ASP A 116 63.76 -29.45 32.24
CA ASP A 116 62.36 -29.59 32.64
C ASP A 116 61.62 -30.56 31.69
N ALA A 117 60.79 -31.41 32.29
CA ALA A 117 60.02 -32.42 31.57
C ALA A 117 59.05 -31.78 30.55
N PRO A 118 58.99 -32.26 29.30
CA PRO A 118 58.08 -31.69 28.27
C PRO A 118 56.60 -31.98 28.56
N ASN A 119 56.29 -33.05 29.30
CA ASN A 119 54.94 -33.37 29.77
C ASN A 119 55.00 -34.15 31.09
N ASN A 120 53.84 -34.40 31.71
CA ASN A 120 53.75 -35.05 33.03
C ASN A 120 54.06 -36.56 33.01
N SER A 121 54.25 -37.15 31.83
CA SER A 121 54.44 -38.59 31.66
C SER A 121 55.79 -38.98 31.07
N GLN A 122 56.63 -38.01 30.68
CA GLN A 122 57.89 -38.23 29.98
C GLN A 122 58.95 -37.23 30.39
N GLN A 123 60.21 -37.65 30.33
CA GLN A 123 61.38 -36.88 30.70
C GLN A 123 62.50 -37.00 29.68
N ILE A 124 63.29 -35.94 29.57
CA ILE A 124 64.49 -35.93 28.75
C ILE A 124 65.65 -36.38 29.62
N VAL A 125 66.16 -37.58 29.35
CA VAL A 125 67.29 -38.19 30.06
C VAL A 125 68.51 -38.14 29.14
N THR A 126 69.60 -37.58 29.65
CA THR A 126 70.92 -37.57 28.98
C THR A 126 71.73 -38.76 29.48
N PHE A 127 72.08 -39.70 28.61
CA PHE A 127 72.88 -40.88 28.95
C PHE A 127 74.40 -40.60 28.89
N SER A 128 75.22 -41.51 29.41
CA SER A 128 76.69 -41.42 29.43
C SER A 128 77.32 -41.27 28.04
N ASP A 129 76.63 -41.72 26.99
CA ASP A 129 77.02 -41.54 25.58
C ASP A 129 76.76 -40.13 25.04
N SER A 130 76.30 -39.19 25.88
CA SER A 130 75.80 -37.84 25.53
C SER A 130 74.53 -37.79 24.67
N GLU A 131 73.90 -38.94 24.40
CA GLU A 131 72.59 -38.99 23.75
C GLU A 131 71.46 -38.56 24.69
N ARG A 132 70.56 -37.70 24.17
CA ARG A 132 69.36 -37.23 24.88
C ARG A 132 68.13 -37.95 24.34
N LEU A 133 67.46 -38.73 25.19
CA LEU A 133 66.25 -39.45 24.81
C LEU A 133 65.08 -39.03 25.68
N LEU A 134 63.89 -39.07 25.07
CA LEU A 134 62.63 -38.88 25.75
C LEU A 134 62.17 -40.23 26.30
N VAL A 135 62.28 -40.43 27.61
CA VAL A 135 61.93 -41.67 28.31
C VAL A 135 60.61 -41.46 29.07
N ASN A 136 59.71 -42.44 29.09
CA ASN A 136 58.50 -42.31 29.90
C ASN A 136 58.83 -42.41 31.40
N ASN A 137 58.11 -41.66 32.24
CA ASN A 137 58.29 -41.67 33.69
C ASN A 137 57.98 -43.04 34.31
N ALA A 138 57.15 -43.87 33.64
CA ALA A 138 56.86 -45.24 34.07
C ALA A 138 58.03 -46.20 33.84
N ASP A 139 58.98 -45.85 32.96
CA ASP A 139 60.13 -46.69 32.60
C ASP A 139 61.39 -46.36 33.43
N LEU A 140 61.30 -45.38 34.33
CA LEU A 140 62.38 -44.89 35.20
C LEU A 140 62.20 -45.41 36.63
N ASP A 141 63.30 -45.55 37.37
CA ASP A 141 63.30 -46.02 38.77
C ASP A 141 62.81 -44.97 39.76
N ALA A 142 63.00 -43.69 39.46
CA ALA A 142 62.51 -42.59 40.27
C ALA A 142 61.06 -42.23 39.92
N ALA A 143 60.16 -42.30 40.91
CA ALA A 143 58.79 -41.81 40.80
C ALA A 143 58.77 -40.27 40.72
N ILE A 144 59.10 -39.72 39.54
CA ILE A 144 59.07 -38.28 39.31
C ILE A 144 57.64 -37.91 38.90
N VAL A 145 56.76 -37.90 39.89
CA VAL A 145 55.40 -37.41 39.75
C VAL A 145 55.44 -35.90 39.80
N SER A 146 55.23 -35.24 38.66
CA SER A 146 54.91 -33.81 38.65
C SER A 146 53.60 -33.62 39.44
N PRO A 147 53.50 -32.68 40.39
CA PRO A 147 52.23 -32.41 41.06
C PRO A 147 51.17 -32.06 40.02
N ASP A 148 49.93 -32.52 40.22
CA ASP A 148 48.78 -32.10 39.43
C ASP A 148 48.85 -30.59 39.23
N ARG A 149 48.80 -30.15 37.95
CA ARG A 149 48.93 -28.74 37.61
C ARG A 149 47.90 -27.95 38.42
N THR A 150 48.37 -27.28 39.46
CA THR A 150 47.52 -26.41 40.26
C THR A 150 47.36 -25.16 39.43
N TYR A 151 46.29 -25.13 38.61
CA TYR A 151 46.01 -23.96 37.78
C TYR A 151 45.90 -22.73 38.69
N PRO A 152 46.45 -21.57 38.26
CA PRO A 152 46.27 -20.33 38.99
C PRO A 152 44.78 -20.08 39.28
N LYS A 153 44.48 -19.60 40.48
CA LYS A 153 43.09 -19.36 40.94
C LYS A 153 42.30 -18.48 39.99
N GLU A 154 42.99 -17.57 39.31
CA GLU A 154 42.44 -16.70 38.25
C GLU A 154 41.75 -17.48 37.14
N TYR A 155 42.26 -18.65 36.73
CA TYR A 155 41.60 -19.48 35.71
C TYR A 155 40.34 -20.15 36.26
N THR A 156 40.35 -20.58 37.52
CA THR A 156 39.15 -21.17 38.13
C THR A 156 38.04 -20.13 38.29
N GLU A 157 38.41 -18.89 38.64
CA GLU A 157 37.49 -17.76 38.73
C GLU A 157 36.98 -17.34 37.35
N ALA A 158 37.83 -17.28 36.33
CA ALA A 158 37.43 -16.97 34.95
C ALA A 158 36.46 -18.03 34.39
N ILE A 159 36.71 -19.32 34.65
CA ILE A 159 35.83 -20.42 34.23
C ILE A 159 34.48 -20.34 34.98
N ALA A 160 34.48 -19.98 36.26
CA ALA A 160 33.25 -19.79 37.02
C ALA A 160 32.43 -18.61 36.49
N ALA A 161 33.08 -17.46 36.26
CA ALA A 161 32.45 -16.26 35.69
C ALA A 161 31.85 -16.53 34.29
N LEU A 162 32.57 -17.26 33.42
CA LEU A 162 32.05 -17.67 32.11
C LEU A 162 30.82 -18.58 32.22
N LYS A 163 30.84 -19.53 33.17
CA LYS A 163 29.67 -20.40 33.41
C LYS A 163 28.46 -19.62 33.90
N GLU A 164 28.66 -18.62 34.75
CA GLU A 164 27.59 -17.75 35.23
C GLU A 164 27.02 -16.89 34.10
N GLN A 165 27.88 -16.28 33.28
CA GLN A 165 27.46 -15.52 32.10
C GLN A 165 26.62 -16.38 31.15
N HIS A 166 27.09 -17.59 30.83
CA HIS A 166 26.34 -18.50 29.96
C HIS A 166 24.99 -18.92 30.55
N LYS A 167 24.88 -19.11 31.87
CA LYS A 167 23.59 -19.41 32.51
C LYS A 167 22.62 -18.24 32.34
N LEU A 168 23.07 -17.02 32.58
CA LEU A 168 22.25 -15.83 32.41
C LEU A 168 21.81 -15.65 30.94
N GLU A 169 22.71 -15.87 29.99
CA GLU A 169 22.38 -15.81 28.56
C GLU A 169 21.32 -16.85 28.17
N LEU A 170 21.42 -18.08 28.67
CA LEU A 170 20.42 -19.12 28.43
C LEU A 170 19.07 -18.74 29.03
N GLU A 171 19.04 -18.23 30.26
CA GLU A 171 17.81 -17.76 30.90
C GLU A 171 17.16 -16.61 30.13
N CYS A 172 17.96 -15.65 29.66
CA CYS A 172 17.49 -14.55 28.81
C CYS A 172 16.91 -15.07 27.50
N LEU A 173 17.60 -15.98 26.80
CA LEU A 173 17.13 -16.55 25.55
C LEU A 173 15.84 -17.37 25.73
N GLU A 174 15.72 -18.15 26.82
CA GLU A 174 14.50 -18.88 27.12
C GLU A 174 13.31 -17.94 27.37
N GLN A 175 13.52 -16.83 28.08
CA GLN A 175 12.49 -15.83 28.30
C GLN A 175 12.08 -15.14 26.99
N GLU A 176 13.04 -14.74 26.16
CA GLU A 176 12.77 -14.15 24.84
C GLU A 176 11.99 -15.12 23.94
N LEU A 177 12.35 -16.40 23.93
CA LEU A 177 11.62 -17.42 23.17
C LEU A 177 10.20 -17.61 23.69
N ARG A 178 9.97 -17.64 25.01
CA ARG A 178 8.61 -17.72 25.58
C ARG A 178 7.77 -16.51 25.19
N ILE A 179 8.33 -15.30 25.27
CA ILE A 179 7.65 -14.07 24.88
C ILE A 179 7.35 -14.07 23.38
N GLY A 180 8.32 -14.48 22.55
CA GLY A 180 8.15 -14.59 21.10
C GLY A 180 7.04 -15.57 20.71
N LEU A 181 7.02 -16.76 21.31
CA LEU A 181 5.97 -17.75 21.06
C LEU A 181 4.59 -17.24 21.50
N GLN A 182 4.48 -16.57 22.65
CA GLN A 182 3.22 -15.97 23.08
C GLN A 182 2.76 -14.86 22.15
N ALA A 183 3.68 -14.03 21.65
CA ALA A 183 3.38 -12.98 20.69
C ALA A 183 2.89 -13.56 19.35
N GLU A 184 3.52 -14.62 18.85
CA GLU A 184 3.09 -15.31 17.63
C GLU A 184 1.70 -15.94 17.78
N VAL A 185 1.42 -16.60 18.90
CA VAL A 185 0.10 -17.18 19.17
C VAL A 185 -0.98 -16.10 19.23
N LYS A 186 -0.69 -14.97 19.91
CA LYS A 186 -1.61 -13.82 19.96
C LYS A 186 -1.84 -13.21 18.58
N ALA A 187 -0.78 -12.98 17.81
CA ALA A 187 -0.90 -12.42 16.46
C ALA A 187 -1.73 -13.33 15.53
N ARG A 188 -1.57 -14.65 15.63
CA ARG A 188 -2.40 -15.60 14.87
C ARG A 188 -3.86 -15.58 15.31
N ALA A 189 -4.12 -15.50 16.62
CA ALA A 189 -5.48 -15.40 17.14
C ALA A 189 -6.16 -14.09 16.69
N GLU A 190 -5.45 -12.95 16.78
CA GLU A 190 -5.94 -11.64 16.33
C GLU A 190 -6.21 -11.63 14.82
N ALA A 191 -5.34 -12.24 14.01
CA ALA A 191 -5.56 -12.39 12.58
C ALA A 191 -6.85 -13.18 12.28
N GLN A 192 -7.05 -14.33 12.91
CA GLN A 192 -8.26 -15.15 12.73
C GLN A 192 -9.52 -14.39 13.14
N VAL A 193 -9.50 -13.69 14.28
CA VAL A 193 -10.63 -12.87 14.73
C VAL A 193 -10.90 -11.72 13.75
N SER A 194 -9.86 -11.08 13.23
CA SER A 194 -10.02 -10.00 12.25
C SER A 194 -10.63 -10.48 10.93
N GLU A 195 -10.23 -11.66 10.44
CA GLU A 195 -10.80 -12.28 9.24
C GLU A 195 -12.28 -12.64 9.46
N GLN A 196 -12.61 -13.20 10.63
CA GLN A 196 -14.00 -13.48 10.99
C GLN A 196 -14.85 -12.21 11.05
N ILE A 197 -14.36 -11.15 11.69
CA ILE A 197 -15.07 -9.85 11.74
C ILE A 197 -15.29 -9.29 10.35
N GLN A 198 -14.28 -9.33 9.47
CA GLN A 198 -14.41 -8.87 8.08
C GLN A 198 -15.45 -9.70 7.31
N SER A 199 -15.43 -11.02 7.46
CA SER A 199 -16.40 -11.91 6.82
C SER A 199 -17.84 -11.62 7.27
N LEU A 200 -18.04 -11.41 8.58
CA LEU A 200 -19.34 -11.06 9.16
C LEU A 200 -19.81 -9.68 8.73
N GLN A 201 -18.90 -8.70 8.64
CA GLN A 201 -19.23 -7.37 8.17
C GLN A 201 -19.67 -7.39 6.70
N ASN A 202 -19.02 -8.19 5.85
CA ASN A 202 -19.42 -8.35 4.45
C ASN A 202 -20.80 -9.01 4.33
N LEU A 203 -21.05 -10.07 5.12
CA LEU A 203 -22.35 -10.73 5.15
C LEU A 203 -23.46 -9.78 5.63
N TYR A 204 -23.19 -8.97 6.65
CA TYR A 204 -24.14 -7.98 7.14
C TYR A 204 -24.46 -6.89 6.09
N ARG A 205 -23.46 -6.47 5.30
CA ARG A 205 -23.68 -5.54 4.18
C ARG A 205 -24.58 -6.16 3.12
N GLN A 206 -24.33 -7.41 2.73
CA GLN A 206 -25.16 -8.14 1.78
C GLN A 206 -26.61 -8.26 2.27
N GLN A 207 -26.82 -8.68 3.53
CA GLN A 207 -28.15 -8.75 4.12
C GLN A 207 -28.88 -7.40 4.16
N LYS A 208 -28.15 -6.31 4.37
CA LYS A 208 -28.72 -4.96 4.37
C LYS A 208 -29.16 -4.56 2.95
N GLU A 209 -28.35 -4.86 1.95
CA GLU A 209 -28.68 -4.62 0.53
C GLU A 209 -29.91 -5.42 0.10
N GLU A 210 -29.98 -6.71 0.45
CA GLU A 210 -31.14 -7.56 0.19
C GLU A 210 -32.41 -7.02 0.87
N ASN A 211 -32.33 -6.59 2.13
CA ASN A 211 -33.47 -5.99 2.83
C ASN A 211 -33.96 -4.71 2.14
N ILE A 212 -33.05 -3.85 1.67
CA ILE A 212 -33.42 -2.64 0.93
C ILE A 212 -34.14 -3.02 -0.38
N GLN A 213 -33.64 -4.01 -1.12
CA GLN A 213 -34.28 -4.48 -2.35
C GLN A 213 -35.66 -5.09 -2.09
N LEU A 214 -35.80 -5.88 -1.03
CA LEU A 214 -37.10 -6.44 -0.63
C LEU A 214 -38.09 -5.34 -0.25
N GLN A 215 -37.63 -4.32 0.46
CA GLN A 215 -38.48 -3.20 0.85
C GLN A 215 -38.95 -2.39 -0.37
N GLN A 216 -38.07 -2.13 -1.33
CA GLN A 216 -38.46 -1.52 -2.61
C GLN A 216 -39.52 -2.34 -3.36
N ARG A 217 -39.37 -3.67 -3.41
CA ARG A 217 -40.37 -4.55 -4.03
C ARG A 217 -41.70 -4.53 -3.29
N LEU A 218 -41.70 -4.40 -1.96
CA LEU A 218 -42.93 -4.26 -1.19
C LEU A 218 -43.62 -2.94 -1.51
N ASP A 219 -42.87 -1.84 -1.56
CA ASP A 219 -43.41 -0.51 -1.91
C ASP A 219 -44.01 -0.52 -3.33
N GLU A 220 -43.31 -1.15 -4.29
CA GLU A 220 -43.82 -1.35 -5.65
C GLU A 220 -45.12 -2.16 -5.65
N MET A 221 -45.18 -3.27 -4.92
CA MET A 221 -46.38 -4.11 -4.80
C MET A 221 -47.55 -3.37 -4.16
N GLU A 222 -47.30 -2.52 -3.16
CA GLU A 222 -48.31 -1.68 -2.54
C GLU A 222 -48.86 -0.64 -3.51
N SER A 223 -47.98 0.00 -4.29
CA SER A 223 -48.38 0.96 -5.33
C SER A 223 -49.24 0.29 -6.42
N LEU A 224 -48.88 -0.92 -6.83
CA LEU A 224 -49.64 -1.71 -7.81
C LEU A 224 -51.03 -2.08 -7.26
N ARG A 225 -51.14 -2.46 -5.98
CA ARG A 225 -52.43 -2.71 -5.34
C ARG A 225 -53.30 -1.44 -5.31
N GLN A 226 -52.72 -0.27 -5.01
CA GLN A 226 -53.46 0.99 -5.04
C GLN A 226 -54.02 1.27 -6.45
N LEU A 227 -53.16 1.16 -7.48
CA LEU A 227 -53.59 1.33 -8.87
C LEU A 227 -54.65 0.31 -9.30
N GLU A 228 -54.59 -0.92 -8.78
CA GLU A 228 -55.62 -1.94 -9.03
C GLU A 228 -56.97 -1.51 -8.40
N THR A 229 -56.96 -1.01 -7.17
CA THR A 229 -58.18 -0.50 -6.51
C THR A 229 -58.75 0.73 -7.23
N GLU A 230 -57.92 1.66 -7.68
CA GLU A 230 -58.37 2.83 -8.46
C GLU A 230 -58.96 2.39 -9.80
N ASN A 231 -58.34 1.42 -10.49
CA ASN A 231 -58.88 0.86 -11.72
C ASN A 231 -60.24 0.18 -11.48
N GLN A 232 -60.43 -0.52 -10.37
CA GLN A 232 -61.72 -1.10 -10.01
C GLN A 232 -62.77 0.00 -9.79
N GLN A 233 -62.45 1.05 -9.04
CA GLN A 233 -63.34 2.20 -8.83
C GLN A 233 -63.71 2.91 -10.13
N LEU A 234 -62.74 3.10 -11.04
CA LEU A 234 -62.98 3.70 -12.36
C LEU A 234 -63.89 2.81 -13.21
N LYS A 235 -63.72 1.50 -13.18
CA LYS A 235 -64.60 0.55 -13.89
C LYS A 235 -66.03 0.60 -13.34
N GLU A 236 -66.20 0.65 -12.02
CA GLU A 236 -67.51 0.83 -11.39
C GLU A 236 -68.14 2.16 -11.80
N ARG A 237 -67.36 3.25 -11.80
CA ARG A 237 -67.85 4.57 -12.21
C ARG A 237 -68.26 4.63 -13.68
N ILE A 238 -67.49 4.00 -14.57
CA ILE A 238 -67.83 3.88 -15.99
C ILE A 238 -69.13 3.11 -16.13
N ARG A 239 -69.29 1.99 -15.42
CA ARG A 239 -70.52 1.18 -15.43
C ARG A 239 -71.73 1.98 -14.94
N ASP A 240 -71.59 2.75 -13.87
CA ASP A 240 -72.65 3.63 -13.38
C ASP A 240 -73.03 4.70 -14.40
N LEU A 241 -72.04 5.28 -15.09
CA LEU A 241 -72.27 6.25 -16.16
C LEU A 241 -72.93 5.61 -17.38
N GLU A 242 -72.54 4.39 -17.76
CA GLU A 242 -73.17 3.61 -18.83
C GLU A 242 -74.63 3.29 -18.47
N ASN A 243 -74.90 2.86 -17.24
CA ASN A 243 -76.27 2.64 -16.76
C ASN A 243 -77.09 3.95 -16.71
N ALA A 244 -76.48 5.07 -16.32
CA ALA A 244 -77.14 6.38 -16.36
C ALA A 244 -77.38 6.87 -17.80
N PHE A 245 -76.60 6.37 -18.76
CA PHE A 245 -76.75 6.62 -20.18
C PHE A 245 -77.73 5.65 -20.87
N GLU A 246 -78.24 4.63 -20.16
CA GLU A 246 -79.38 3.86 -20.67
C GLU A 246 -80.53 4.83 -20.97
N PRO A 247 -81.17 4.70 -22.15
CA PRO A 247 -82.01 5.73 -22.71
C PRO A 247 -83.25 5.93 -21.84
N HIS A 248 -83.18 6.92 -20.94
CA HIS A 248 -84.36 7.57 -20.42
C HIS A 248 -85.05 8.21 -21.63
N GLN A 249 -86.13 7.54 -22.07
CA GLN A 249 -87.11 7.94 -23.08
C GLN A 249 -86.76 9.26 -23.79
N LEU A 250 -86.12 9.13 -24.95
CA LEU A 250 -85.94 10.20 -25.95
C LEU A 250 -87.31 10.61 -26.50
N GLN A 251 -88.08 11.31 -25.68
CA GLN A 251 -89.29 12.00 -26.08
C GLN A 251 -88.99 13.51 -26.03
N ASP A 252 -88.88 14.10 -27.22
CA ASP A 252 -89.08 15.51 -27.54
C ASP A 252 -88.09 16.61 -27.07
N TRP A 253 -86.84 16.29 -26.71
CA TRP A 253 -85.82 17.34 -26.43
C TRP A 253 -84.95 17.75 -27.64
N GLY A 254 -85.10 17.09 -28.79
CA GLY A 254 -84.12 17.12 -29.89
C GLY A 254 -83.95 18.45 -30.64
N ASN A 255 -84.92 19.37 -30.61
CA ASN A 255 -84.95 20.48 -31.58
C ASN A 255 -84.77 21.89 -31.00
N THR A 256 -85.00 22.10 -29.70
CA THR A 256 -84.94 23.45 -29.09
C THR A 256 -83.67 23.66 -28.27
N TYR A 257 -83.21 22.64 -27.54
CA TYR A 257 -82.03 22.74 -26.67
C TYR A 257 -80.71 22.63 -27.43
N THR A 258 -80.67 21.87 -28.51
CA THR A 258 -79.47 21.66 -29.35
C THR A 258 -79.04 22.92 -30.08
N LYS A 259 -79.97 23.73 -30.58
CA LYS A 259 -79.62 24.99 -31.30
C LYS A 259 -79.20 26.12 -30.37
N GLN A 260 -79.85 26.27 -29.21
CA GLN A 260 -79.45 27.27 -28.22
C GLN A 260 -78.20 26.84 -27.43
N GLY A 261 -78.11 25.55 -27.10
CA GLY A 261 -76.94 24.91 -26.51
C GLY A 261 -75.72 25.02 -27.41
N ALA A 262 -75.82 24.73 -28.71
CA ALA A 262 -74.70 24.91 -29.64
C ALA A 262 -74.26 26.37 -29.75
N LYS A 263 -75.18 27.34 -29.70
CA LYS A 263 -74.85 28.77 -29.77
C LYS A 263 -74.21 29.28 -28.48
N ALA A 264 -74.69 28.83 -27.32
CA ALA A 264 -74.12 29.15 -26.01
C ALA A 264 -72.79 28.43 -25.76
N LEU A 265 -72.64 27.20 -26.27
CA LEU A 265 -71.43 26.40 -26.19
C LEU A 265 -70.36 26.93 -27.14
N ASN A 266 -70.70 27.32 -28.38
CA ASN A 266 -69.77 28.05 -29.24
C ASN A 266 -69.31 29.35 -28.59
N LYS A 267 -70.22 30.10 -27.95
CA LYS A 267 -69.84 31.34 -27.25
C LYS A 267 -68.97 31.09 -26.03
N LYS A 268 -69.22 30.03 -25.26
CA LYS A 268 -68.39 29.61 -24.11
C LYS A 268 -67.06 29.00 -24.54
N VAL A 269 -67.01 28.26 -25.65
CA VAL A 269 -65.78 27.73 -26.25
C VAL A 269 -64.95 28.87 -26.81
N GLN A 270 -65.56 29.87 -27.44
CA GLN A 270 -64.87 31.07 -27.92
C GLN A 270 -64.33 31.92 -26.77
N GLN A 271 -65.10 32.10 -25.68
CA GLN A 271 -64.64 32.77 -24.45
C GLN A 271 -63.62 31.93 -23.66
N ALA A 272 -63.70 30.60 -23.73
CA ALA A 272 -62.71 29.70 -23.15
C ALA A 272 -61.43 29.71 -23.98
N LEU A 273 -61.50 29.83 -25.29
CA LEU A 273 -60.35 29.99 -26.19
C LEU A 273 -59.67 31.36 -26.01
N GLU A 274 -60.44 32.42 -25.74
CA GLU A 274 -59.90 33.75 -25.35
C GLU A 274 -59.31 33.76 -23.94
N LYS A 275 -59.69 32.82 -23.07
CA LYS A 275 -59.19 32.68 -21.68
C LYS A 275 -58.19 31.55 -21.49
N THR A 276 -58.05 30.63 -22.45
CA THR A 276 -56.97 29.66 -22.51
C THR A 276 -55.76 30.44 -22.96
N ILE A 277 -55.07 30.97 -21.94
CA ILE A 277 -53.64 31.11 -21.85
C ILE A 277 -52.96 30.81 -23.18
N ASP A 278 -52.53 31.87 -23.89
CA ASP A 278 -51.60 31.75 -25.00
C ASP A 278 -50.51 30.76 -24.57
N LEU A 279 -50.39 29.61 -25.23
CA LEU A 279 -49.34 28.63 -24.94
C LEU A 279 -47.94 29.26 -25.01
N ARG A 280 -47.81 30.43 -25.66
CA ARG A 280 -46.63 31.30 -25.66
C ARG A 280 -46.32 31.97 -24.31
N THR A 281 -47.31 32.18 -23.45
CA THR A 281 -47.16 32.80 -22.12
C THR A 281 -46.90 31.81 -20.99
N LEU A 282 -47.29 30.53 -21.17
CA LEU A 282 -46.94 29.43 -20.26
C LEU A 282 -45.55 28.84 -20.52
N ALA A 283 -44.95 29.17 -21.67
CA ALA A 283 -43.54 28.92 -21.90
C ALA A 283 -42.73 29.90 -21.03
N ALA A 284 -42.60 29.59 -19.75
CA ALA A 284 -41.43 30.04 -18.99
C ALA A 284 -40.20 29.75 -19.85
N GLU A 285 -39.29 30.73 -19.95
CA GLU A 285 -38.10 30.62 -20.79
C GLU A 285 -37.50 29.20 -20.67
N PRO A 286 -37.15 28.53 -21.79
CA PRO A 286 -36.51 27.23 -21.71
C PRO A 286 -35.31 27.37 -20.77
N PRO A 287 -35.06 26.40 -19.87
CA PRO A 287 -33.99 26.50 -18.90
C PRO A 287 -32.69 26.87 -19.63
N LYS A 288 -32.22 28.10 -19.38
CA LYS A 288 -31.08 28.71 -20.10
C LYS A 288 -29.80 27.92 -19.92
N GLU A 289 -29.76 27.06 -18.90
CA GLU A 289 -28.63 26.22 -18.56
C GLU A 289 -28.44 25.04 -19.53
N ASN A 290 -29.48 24.60 -20.28
CA ASN A 290 -29.29 23.54 -21.27
C ASN A 290 -30.29 23.54 -22.45
N ALA A 291 -30.28 24.61 -23.25
CA ALA A 291 -31.16 24.74 -24.42
C ALA A 291 -30.95 23.60 -25.44
N THR A 292 -29.73 23.07 -25.57
CA THR A 292 -29.39 21.96 -26.47
C THR A 292 -30.03 20.64 -26.03
N GLU A 293 -30.00 20.32 -24.73
CA GLU A 293 -30.70 19.14 -24.21
C GLU A 293 -32.22 19.23 -24.35
N CYS A 294 -32.80 20.40 -24.10
CA CYS A 294 -34.24 20.61 -24.29
C CYS A 294 -34.67 20.41 -25.74
N LEU A 295 -33.91 20.96 -26.70
CA LEU A 295 -34.17 20.75 -28.13
C LEU A 295 -34.07 19.26 -28.48
N ARG A 296 -33.04 18.56 -28.01
CA ARG A 296 -32.86 17.12 -28.24
C ARG A 296 -34.04 16.30 -27.69
N LEU A 297 -34.44 16.53 -26.45
CA LEU A 297 -35.58 15.83 -25.83
C LEU A 297 -36.90 16.12 -26.55
N MET A 298 -37.10 17.36 -27.01
CA MET A 298 -38.25 17.73 -27.83
C MET A 298 -38.24 17.00 -29.17
N GLY A 299 -37.08 16.88 -29.83
CA GLY A 299 -36.94 16.08 -31.06
C GLY A 299 -37.29 14.60 -30.85
N MET A 300 -36.87 14.01 -29.72
CA MET A 300 -37.23 12.63 -29.35
C MET A 300 -38.73 12.47 -29.04
N ALA A 301 -39.34 13.44 -28.35
CA ALA A 301 -40.77 13.44 -28.08
C ALA A 301 -41.60 13.58 -29.37
N LEU A 302 -41.18 14.45 -30.29
CA LEU A 302 -41.81 14.64 -31.59
C LEU A 302 -41.71 13.38 -32.47
N LYS A 303 -40.61 12.62 -32.41
CA LYS A 303 -40.54 11.28 -33.01
C LYS A 303 -41.61 10.35 -32.45
N ASN A 304 -41.78 10.29 -31.14
CA ASN A 304 -42.77 9.40 -30.53
C ASN A 304 -44.20 9.82 -30.88
N LEU A 305 -44.47 11.13 -30.94
CA LEU A 305 -45.74 11.68 -31.37
C LEU A 305 -46.01 11.42 -32.87
N SER A 306 -44.99 11.53 -33.73
CA SER A 306 -45.17 11.25 -35.16
C SER A 306 -45.55 9.80 -35.42
N ILE A 307 -45.02 8.86 -34.63
CA ILE A 307 -45.38 7.43 -34.67
C ILE A 307 -46.79 7.20 -34.08
N ALA A 308 -47.07 7.75 -32.89
CA ALA A 308 -48.34 7.52 -32.20
C ALA A 308 -49.55 8.12 -32.96
N MET A 309 -49.34 9.23 -33.67
CA MET A 309 -50.40 9.99 -34.34
C MET A 309 -50.31 9.95 -35.87
N ASN A 310 -49.36 9.20 -36.45
CA ASN A 310 -49.05 9.21 -37.89
C ASN A 310 -48.93 10.65 -38.47
N ASN A 311 -48.29 11.55 -37.71
CA ASN A 311 -48.21 12.97 -38.05
C ASN A 311 -46.90 13.29 -38.77
N THR A 312 -46.98 13.60 -40.07
CA THR A 312 -45.83 13.94 -40.92
C THR A 312 -45.18 15.26 -40.53
N GLN A 313 -45.94 16.24 -40.04
CA GLN A 313 -45.38 17.53 -39.59
C GLN A 313 -44.55 17.37 -38.32
N ALA A 314 -44.98 16.51 -37.40
CA ALA A 314 -44.20 16.16 -36.21
C ALA A 314 -42.90 15.42 -36.59
N LEU A 315 -42.94 14.60 -37.65
CA LEU A 315 -41.78 13.90 -38.19
C LEU A 315 -40.78 14.88 -38.81
N GLU A 316 -41.25 15.82 -39.64
CA GLU A 316 -40.41 16.88 -40.22
C GLU A 316 -39.79 17.77 -39.15
N ALA A 317 -40.56 18.16 -38.14
CA ALA A 317 -40.06 18.93 -37.01
C ALA A 317 -38.99 18.17 -36.22
N ALA A 318 -39.20 16.87 -35.94
CA ALA A 318 -38.21 16.02 -35.29
C ALA A 318 -36.91 15.90 -36.12
N ALA A 319 -37.04 15.75 -37.44
CA ALA A 319 -35.90 15.66 -38.35
C ALA A 319 -35.04 16.93 -38.35
N ILE A 320 -35.68 18.11 -38.39
CA ILE A 320 -35.01 19.42 -38.33
C ILE A 320 -34.28 19.58 -37.00
N ILE A 321 -34.95 19.28 -35.89
CA ILE A 321 -34.38 19.45 -34.54
C ILE A 321 -33.19 18.51 -34.30
N LEU A 322 -33.26 17.28 -34.81
CA LEU A 322 -32.21 16.26 -34.62
C LEU A 322 -31.12 16.30 -35.71
N GLY A 323 -31.27 17.17 -36.72
CA GLY A 323 -30.31 17.33 -37.82
C GLY A 323 -30.26 16.14 -38.78
N THR A 324 -31.40 15.51 -39.07
CA THR A 324 -31.49 14.29 -39.90
C THR A 324 -32.51 14.41 -41.03
N SER A 325 -32.55 13.41 -41.91
CA SER A 325 -33.59 13.33 -42.92
C SER A 325 -34.95 13.00 -42.27
N PRO A 326 -36.07 13.47 -42.85
CA PRO A 326 -37.42 13.19 -42.37
C PRO A 326 -37.84 11.76 -42.75
N THR A 327 -37.10 10.77 -42.25
CA THR A 327 -37.43 9.34 -42.38
C THR A 327 -37.42 8.71 -41.00
N LEU A 328 -38.39 7.82 -40.75
CA LEU A 328 -38.53 7.15 -39.45
C LEU A 328 -37.25 6.42 -39.04
N SER A 329 -36.58 5.77 -39.99
CA SER A 329 -35.33 5.05 -39.76
C SER A 329 -34.17 5.99 -39.40
N ALA A 330 -33.98 7.10 -40.11
CA ALA A 330 -32.89 8.04 -39.82
C ALA A 330 -33.09 8.77 -38.49
N ILE A 331 -34.33 9.12 -38.17
CA ILE A 331 -34.68 9.72 -36.87
C ILE A 331 -34.48 8.70 -35.75
N ALA A 332 -34.85 7.43 -35.97
CA ALA A 332 -34.66 6.37 -34.98
C ALA A 332 -33.18 6.11 -34.68
N THR A 333 -32.34 5.92 -35.71
CA THR A 333 -30.90 5.70 -35.52
C THR A 333 -30.23 6.90 -34.86
N ARG A 334 -30.61 8.12 -35.23
CA ARG A 334 -30.08 9.33 -34.60
C ARG A 334 -30.53 9.47 -33.15
N THR A 335 -31.76 9.09 -32.84
CA THR A 335 -32.26 9.07 -31.46
C THR A 335 -31.45 8.11 -30.60
N GLU A 336 -31.18 6.91 -31.11
CA GLU A 336 -30.35 5.91 -30.41
C GLU A 336 -28.90 6.39 -30.21
N GLN A 337 -28.31 7.00 -31.23
CA GLN A 337 -26.98 7.61 -31.12
C GLN A 337 -26.94 8.69 -30.04
N LEU A 338 -27.92 9.60 -30.03
CA LEU A 338 -28.00 10.71 -29.09
C LEU A 338 -28.38 10.27 -27.65
N GLN A 339 -28.93 9.07 -27.46
CA GLN A 339 -29.14 8.47 -26.14
C GLN A 339 -27.82 8.09 -25.45
N LEU A 340 -26.77 7.81 -26.22
CA LEU A 340 -25.43 7.50 -25.68
C LEU A 340 -24.67 8.75 -25.24
N LEU A 341 -25.11 9.94 -25.65
CA LEU A 341 -24.43 11.22 -25.39
C LEU A 341 -24.17 11.50 -23.90
N PRO A 342 -25.12 11.32 -22.96
CA PRO A 342 -24.87 11.58 -21.54
C PRO A 342 -23.79 10.67 -20.96
N GLN A 343 -23.77 9.40 -21.40
CA GLN A 343 -22.75 8.44 -20.99
C GLN A 343 -21.38 8.81 -21.59
N ALA A 344 -21.34 9.19 -22.87
CA ALA A 344 -20.13 9.63 -23.54
C ALA A 344 -19.50 10.86 -22.85
N VAL A 345 -20.29 11.90 -22.58
CA VAL A 345 -19.83 13.11 -21.87
C VAL A 345 -19.33 12.76 -20.47
N LYS A 346 -20.04 11.89 -19.74
CA LYS A 346 -19.61 11.43 -18.41
C LYS A 346 -18.27 10.71 -18.44
N GLU A 347 -18.08 9.76 -19.36
CA GLU A 347 -16.82 9.02 -19.49
C GLU A 347 -15.66 9.93 -19.91
N ILE A 348 -15.90 10.85 -20.85
CA ILE A 348 -14.91 11.84 -21.27
C ILE A 348 -14.51 12.74 -20.09
N ARG A 349 -15.47 13.30 -19.35
CA ARG A 349 -15.18 14.13 -18.17
C ARG A 349 -14.45 13.37 -17.07
N GLN A 350 -14.76 12.08 -16.88
CA GLN A 350 -14.04 11.23 -15.92
C GLN A 350 -12.57 11.03 -16.30
N VAL A 351 -12.27 10.90 -17.60
CA VAL A 351 -10.89 10.83 -18.09
C VAL A 351 -10.17 12.16 -17.90
N LEU A 352 -10.82 13.27 -18.24
CA LEU A 352 -10.25 14.62 -18.10
C LEU A 352 -10.02 15.02 -16.62
N ALA A 353 -10.80 14.50 -15.69
CA ALA A 353 -10.65 14.77 -14.26
C ALA A 353 -9.46 14.05 -13.60
N ARG A 354 -8.77 13.15 -14.30
CA ARG A 354 -7.59 12.45 -13.76
C ARG A 354 -6.37 13.38 -13.70
N ILE A 355 -5.62 13.30 -12.60
CA ILE A 355 -4.41 14.11 -12.36
C ILE A 355 -3.33 13.82 -13.42
N GLU A 356 -3.25 12.59 -13.91
CA GLU A 356 -2.31 12.13 -14.94
C GLU A 356 -3.03 11.86 -16.28
N PHE A 357 -3.81 12.83 -16.76
CA PHE A 357 -4.51 12.72 -18.05
C PHE A 357 -3.53 12.62 -19.23
N THR A 358 -3.69 11.61 -20.10
CA THR A 358 -2.94 11.49 -21.36
C THR A 358 -3.86 11.47 -22.60
N TRP A 359 -3.33 11.87 -23.76
CA TRP A 359 -4.07 11.82 -25.03
C TRP A 359 -4.58 10.41 -25.36
N LEU A 360 -3.81 9.38 -25.03
CA LEU A 360 -4.18 7.98 -25.25
C LEU A 360 -5.44 7.60 -24.46
N ASP A 361 -5.54 8.07 -23.21
CA ASP A 361 -6.71 7.81 -22.35
C ASP A 361 -7.98 8.46 -22.91
N PHE A 362 -7.87 9.68 -23.44
CA PHE A 362 -8.99 10.33 -24.13
C PHE A 362 -9.35 9.59 -25.41
N TRP A 363 -8.36 9.26 -26.24
CA TRP A 363 -8.58 8.64 -27.54
C TRP A 363 -9.27 7.27 -27.40
N ALA A 364 -8.88 6.46 -26.41
CA ALA A 364 -9.51 5.17 -26.12
C ALA A 364 -11.01 5.27 -25.74
N VAL A 365 -11.43 6.39 -25.15
CA VAL A 365 -12.85 6.67 -24.87
C VAL A 365 -13.53 7.29 -26.09
N ALA A 366 -12.87 8.23 -26.77
CA ALA A 366 -13.41 8.92 -27.94
C ALA A 366 -13.66 7.98 -29.12
N GLU A 367 -12.85 6.94 -29.31
CA GLU A 367 -13.02 5.92 -30.35
C GLU A 367 -14.38 5.20 -30.23
N LYS A 368 -14.83 4.92 -29.00
CA LYS A 368 -16.13 4.29 -28.75
C LYS A 368 -17.32 5.15 -29.16
N TYR A 369 -17.13 6.47 -29.22
CA TYR A 369 -18.18 7.45 -29.44
C TYR A 369 -17.96 8.26 -30.74
N GLU A 370 -17.17 7.74 -31.68
CA GLU A 370 -16.79 8.45 -32.91
C GLU A 370 -18.01 8.97 -33.70
N VAL A 371 -19.09 8.17 -33.73
CA VAL A 371 -20.33 8.47 -34.44
C VAL A 371 -21.03 9.73 -33.91
N ILE A 372 -20.86 10.05 -32.62
CA ILE A 372 -21.47 11.21 -31.94
C ILE A 372 -20.43 12.27 -31.55
N LYS A 373 -19.26 12.24 -32.22
CA LYS A 373 -18.21 13.25 -32.06
C LYS A 373 -18.71 14.70 -32.08
N PRO A 374 -19.42 15.17 -33.11
CA PRO A 374 -19.87 16.57 -33.12
C PRO A 374 -20.76 16.91 -31.92
N ASP A 375 -21.52 15.94 -31.41
CA ASP A 375 -22.49 16.14 -30.34
C ASP A 375 -21.83 16.24 -28.97
N TYR A 376 -20.91 15.32 -28.63
CA TYR A 376 -20.25 15.39 -27.32
C TYR A 376 -19.24 16.55 -27.26
N TRP A 377 -18.65 16.94 -28.40
CA TRP A 377 -17.77 18.12 -28.45
C TRP A 377 -18.52 19.42 -28.17
N ALA A 378 -19.81 19.50 -28.51
CA ALA A 378 -20.64 20.67 -28.21
C ALA A 378 -21.00 20.80 -26.72
N GLU A 379 -20.97 19.70 -25.97
CA GLU A 379 -21.28 19.63 -24.54
C GLU A 379 -20.05 19.82 -23.64
N LEU A 380 -18.84 19.84 -24.22
CA LEU A 380 -17.61 20.11 -23.49
C LEU A 380 -17.40 21.61 -23.31
N THR A 381 -16.91 22.00 -22.15
CA THR A 381 -16.52 23.38 -21.86
C THR A 381 -15.26 23.76 -22.64
N THR A 382 -15.04 25.06 -22.83
CA THR A 382 -13.83 25.58 -23.49
C THR A 382 -12.55 25.09 -22.80
N GLN A 383 -12.55 25.03 -21.46
CA GLN A 383 -11.44 24.51 -20.67
C GLN A 383 -11.16 23.03 -20.97
N GLU A 384 -12.20 22.19 -21.03
CA GLU A 384 -12.08 20.77 -21.36
C GLU A 384 -11.55 20.57 -22.79
N THR A 385 -12.01 21.37 -23.75
CA THR A 385 -11.50 21.32 -25.13
C THR A 385 -10.03 21.76 -25.21
N ASP A 386 -9.62 22.75 -24.43
CA ASP A 386 -8.23 23.21 -24.37
C ASP A 386 -7.31 22.13 -23.80
N LEU A 387 -7.73 21.43 -22.74
CA LEU A 387 -6.98 20.30 -22.16
C LEU A 387 -6.78 19.16 -23.18
N ILE A 388 -7.84 18.81 -23.93
CA ILE A 388 -7.79 17.78 -24.97
C ILE A 388 -6.80 18.18 -26.07
N THR A 389 -6.85 19.44 -26.54
CA THR A 389 -5.95 19.91 -27.61
C THR A 389 -4.50 20.02 -27.14
N GLN A 390 -4.25 20.39 -25.88
CA GLN A 390 -2.91 20.43 -25.30
C GLN A 390 -2.32 19.02 -25.19
N ALA A 391 -3.06 18.06 -24.63
CA ALA A 391 -2.60 16.68 -24.51
C ALA A 391 -2.27 16.06 -25.88
N ARG A 392 -3.05 16.41 -26.92
CA ARG A 392 -2.74 16.01 -28.30
C ARG A 392 -1.40 16.56 -28.76
N LYS A 393 -1.15 17.86 -28.59
CA LYS A 393 0.13 18.49 -28.95
C LYS A 393 1.31 17.89 -28.19
N ASP A 394 1.15 17.63 -26.90
CA ASP A 394 2.20 17.02 -26.06
C ASP A 394 2.53 15.60 -26.56
N SER A 395 1.52 14.83 -26.98
CA SER A 395 1.72 13.51 -27.58
C SER A 395 2.44 13.56 -28.93
N GLU A 396 2.11 14.54 -29.79
CA GLU A 396 2.75 14.72 -31.10
C GLU A 396 4.23 15.17 -30.94
N GLN A 397 4.55 16.00 -29.95
CA GLN A 397 5.92 16.42 -29.64
C GLN A 397 6.81 15.30 -29.08
N LEU A 398 6.23 14.38 -28.30
CA LEU A 398 6.93 13.20 -27.80
C LEU A 398 7.34 12.24 -28.92
N THR A 399 6.56 12.17 -30.02
CA THR A 399 6.87 11.31 -31.17
C THR A 399 7.91 11.88 -32.14
N VAL A 400 8.20 13.17 -32.09
CA VAL A 400 9.18 13.85 -32.98
C VAL A 400 10.59 13.89 -32.38
N ASN A 401 10.71 13.72 -31.06
CA ASN A 401 12.00 13.75 -30.34
C ASN A 401 12.57 12.35 -30.04
N THR A 402 11.94 11.30 -30.55
CA THR A 402 12.44 9.91 -30.56
C THR A 402 12.76 9.52 -31.99
#